data_AF-A0A0B1TW56-F1
#
_entry.id   AF-A0A0B1TW56-F1
#
_cell.length_a   1.000
_cell.length_b   1.000
_cell.length_c   1.000
_cell.angle_alpha   90.00
_cell.angle_beta   90.00
_cell.angle_gamma   90.00
#
_symmetry.space_group_name_H-M   'P 1'
#
loop_
_entity.id
_entity.type
_entity.pdbx_description
1 polymer ?
#
loop_
_entity_poly.entity_id
_entity_poly.type
_entity_poly.pdbx_seq_one_letter_code
_entity_poly.pdbx_strand_id
1 'polypeptide(L)'
;MAAEFESVEASLKKNLSGKEYDEVRRILYGRAYPELEFPDGAKVIAEKNNFELQGYIISAQEEQLRAPRKVRVACVQNSIVLPTTAPVVDQKKAIHAKVGAMIEAAALAGANIICMQETFMMPFAFCTRERLPWTEFAESSESGPTIKYMSEVCWYFSLFYAKSVYFALIPKSHQLYDDLYFG
;
A
#
# COMPACT_ATOMS: atom_id res chain seq x y z
N MET A 1 24.31 -7.03 19.71
CA MET A 1 22.93 -6.56 19.51
C MET A 1 22.08 -7.79 19.25
N ALA A 2 20.97 -7.97 19.97
CA ALA A 2 20.03 -9.04 19.66
C ALA A 2 19.50 -8.82 18.23
N ALA A 3 19.32 -9.89 17.47
CA ALA A 3 18.70 -9.78 16.15
C ALA A 3 17.34 -9.09 16.30
N GLU A 4 17.13 -8.02 15.53
CA GLU A 4 15.88 -7.28 15.52
C GLU A 4 14.73 -8.21 15.11
N PHE A 5 13.56 -8.04 15.71
CA PHE A 5 12.39 -8.86 15.40
C PHE A 5 11.88 -8.49 14.00
N GLU A 6 12.01 -9.41 13.05
CA GLU A 6 11.62 -9.19 11.65
C GLU A 6 10.09 -9.27 11.47
N SER A 7 9.50 -10.44 11.73
CA SER A 7 8.06 -10.63 11.66
C SER A 7 7.59 -11.80 12.52
N VAL A 8 6.29 -11.79 12.85
CA VAL A 8 5.65 -12.89 13.57
C VAL A 8 5.79 -14.18 12.77
N GLU A 9 5.48 -14.14 11.47
CA GLU A 9 5.51 -15.32 10.61
C GLU A 9 6.94 -15.90 10.45
N ALA A 10 7.96 -15.07 10.26
CA ALA A 10 9.35 -15.53 10.19
C ALA A 10 9.80 -16.17 11.50
N SER A 11 9.41 -15.58 12.64
CA SER A 11 9.71 -16.15 13.96
C SER A 11 8.98 -17.49 14.19
N LEU A 12 7.72 -17.60 13.80
CA LEU A 12 6.97 -18.86 13.90
C LEU A 12 7.59 -19.95 13.01
N LYS A 13 7.91 -19.63 11.75
CA LYS A 13 8.56 -20.57 10.80
C LYS A 13 9.94 -21.04 11.30
N LYS A 14 10.69 -20.17 11.97
CA LYS A 14 12.03 -20.48 12.49
C LYS A 14 12.00 -21.39 13.72
N ASN A 15 11.01 -21.19 14.60
CA ASN A 15 11.02 -21.80 15.94
C ASN A 15 10.01 -22.95 16.11
N LEU A 16 9.01 -23.06 15.24
CA LEU A 16 8.00 -24.14 15.27
C LEU A 16 8.09 -24.95 13.98
N SER A 17 7.71 -26.24 14.05
CA SER A 17 7.65 -27.10 12.87
C SER A 17 6.52 -28.13 12.96
N GLY A 18 6.10 -28.65 11.80
CA GLY A 18 5.07 -29.67 11.70
C GLY A 18 3.73 -29.22 12.31
N LYS A 19 3.10 -30.14 13.06
CA LYS A 19 1.74 -29.95 13.59
C LYS A 19 1.60 -28.75 14.52
N GLU A 20 2.62 -28.44 15.31
CA GLU A 20 2.57 -27.30 16.24
C GLU A 20 2.54 -25.97 15.48
N TYR A 21 3.35 -25.85 14.44
CA TYR A 21 3.33 -24.68 13.56
C TYR A 21 1.97 -24.50 12.89
N ASP A 22 1.39 -25.60 12.37
CA ASP A 22 0.08 -25.56 11.72
C ASP A 22 -1.04 -25.19 12.70
N GLU A 23 -1.06 -25.75 13.91
CA GLU A 23 -2.09 -25.43 14.92
C GLU A 23 -1.98 -24.01 15.46
N VAL A 24 -0.76 -23.51 15.70
CA VAL A 24 -0.55 -22.11 16.12
C VAL A 24 -1.04 -21.16 15.04
N ARG A 25 -0.71 -21.40 13.77
CA ARG A 25 -1.22 -20.57 12.66
C ARG A 25 -2.73 -20.69 12.50
N ARG A 26 -3.30 -21.87 12.70
CA ARG A 26 -4.75 -22.08 12.64
C ARG A 26 -5.48 -21.25 13.69
N ILE A 27 -4.93 -21.13 14.89
CA ILE A 27 -5.51 -20.34 15.98
C ILE A 27 -5.33 -18.84 15.73
N LEU A 28 -4.14 -18.39 15.31
CA LEU A 28 -3.83 -16.98 15.13
C LEU A 28 -4.45 -16.36 13.87
N TYR A 29 -4.37 -17.06 12.74
CA TYR A 29 -4.75 -16.55 11.42
C TYR A 29 -6.03 -17.18 10.87
N GLY A 30 -6.51 -18.26 11.47
CA GLY A 30 -7.64 -19.03 10.97
C GLY A 30 -7.23 -20.04 9.90
N ARG A 31 -7.97 -20.11 8.79
CA ARG A 31 -7.68 -21.11 7.74
C ARG A 31 -6.37 -20.77 7.00
N ALA A 32 -5.64 -21.79 6.55
CA ALA A 32 -4.48 -21.58 5.70
C ALA A 32 -4.90 -21.09 4.30
N TYR A 33 -4.18 -20.11 3.78
CA TYR A 33 -4.37 -19.58 2.44
C TYR A 33 -3.16 -19.93 1.56
N PRO A 34 -3.36 -20.45 0.35
CA PRO A 34 -2.26 -20.68 -0.58
C PRO A 34 -1.52 -19.38 -0.90
N GLU A 35 -0.20 -19.45 -0.99
CA GLU A 35 0.64 -18.35 -1.48
C GLU A 35 0.41 -18.15 -2.99
N LEU A 36 0.50 -16.89 -3.42
CA LEU A 36 0.30 -16.49 -4.80
C LEU A 36 1.65 -16.41 -5.52
N GLU A 37 1.78 -17.15 -6.62
CA GLU A 37 2.95 -17.03 -7.49
C GLU A 37 2.92 -15.71 -8.28
N PHE A 38 4.04 -15.00 -8.23
CA PHE A 38 4.24 -13.74 -8.93
C PHE A 38 5.08 -13.92 -10.20
N PRO A 39 4.77 -13.17 -11.29
CA PRO A 39 5.64 -13.12 -12.46
C PRO A 39 7.04 -12.59 -12.12
N ASP A 40 8.06 -13.08 -12.82
CA ASP A 40 9.47 -12.71 -12.57
C ASP A 40 9.69 -11.19 -12.68
N GLY A 41 8.98 -10.51 -13.59
CA GLY A 41 9.06 -9.06 -13.71
C GLY A 41 8.67 -8.31 -12.44
N ALA A 42 7.64 -8.77 -11.73
CA ALA A 42 7.22 -8.17 -10.45
C ALA A 42 8.25 -8.44 -9.34
N LYS A 43 8.82 -9.65 -9.30
CA LYS A 43 9.87 -10.03 -8.34
C LYS A 43 11.14 -9.19 -8.54
N VAL A 44 11.58 -9.01 -9.80
CA VAL A 44 12.76 -8.20 -10.14
C VAL A 44 12.59 -6.73 -9.71
N ILE A 45 11.39 -6.16 -9.87
CA ILE A 45 11.13 -4.78 -9.41
C ILE A 45 11.17 -4.70 -7.89
N ALA A 46 10.58 -5.67 -7.20
CA ALA A 46 10.59 -5.73 -5.73
C ALA A 46 12.03 -5.84 -5.18
N GLU A 47 12.84 -6.72 -5.75
CA GLU A 47 14.25 -6.88 -5.38
C GLU A 47 15.06 -5.60 -5.67
N LYS A 48 14.92 -5.04 -6.88
CA LYS A 48 15.66 -3.83 -7.31
C LYS A 48 15.33 -2.62 -6.42
N ASN A 49 14.09 -2.49 -5.99
CA ASN A 49 13.63 -1.35 -5.18
C ASN A 49 13.54 -1.67 -3.68
N ASN A 50 14.03 -2.84 -3.28
CA ASN A 50 14.13 -3.29 -1.89
C ASN A 50 12.81 -3.20 -1.11
N PHE A 51 11.75 -3.83 -1.63
CA PHE A 51 10.49 -3.99 -0.91
C PHE A 51 9.99 -5.43 -0.95
N GLU A 52 9.22 -5.82 0.05
CA GLU A 52 8.64 -7.15 0.15
C GLU A 52 7.40 -7.28 -0.75
N LEU A 53 7.29 -8.39 -1.47
CA LEU A 53 6.14 -8.76 -2.29
C LEU A 53 5.56 -10.09 -1.81
N GLN A 54 4.40 -10.05 -1.16
CA GLN A 54 3.67 -11.22 -0.67
C GLN A 54 2.26 -11.25 -1.25
N GLY A 55 1.72 -12.45 -1.45
CA GLY A 55 0.37 -12.63 -1.97
C GLY A 55 -0.25 -13.94 -1.53
N TYR A 56 -1.57 -13.90 -1.32
CA TYR A 56 -2.34 -15.04 -0.83
C TYR A 56 -3.65 -15.15 -1.58
N ILE A 57 -4.13 -16.39 -1.76
CA ILE A 57 -5.36 -16.68 -2.50
C ILE A 57 -6.49 -16.98 -1.52
N ILE A 58 -7.50 -16.12 -1.50
CA ILE A 58 -8.74 -16.34 -0.76
C ILE A 58 -9.77 -16.93 -1.73
N SER A 59 -10.08 -18.22 -1.56
CA SER A 59 -11.11 -18.91 -2.35
C SER A 59 -12.49 -18.89 -1.67
N ALA A 60 -13.53 -19.02 -2.49
CA ALA A 60 -14.90 -19.24 -2.10
C ALA A 60 -15.40 -20.56 -2.71
N GLN A 61 -16.50 -21.11 -2.17
CA GLN A 61 -17.15 -22.28 -2.77
C GLN A 61 -17.73 -21.92 -4.14
N GLU A 62 -17.73 -22.89 -5.05
CA GLU A 62 -18.32 -22.72 -6.38
C GLU A 62 -19.84 -22.61 -6.27
N GLU A 63 -20.40 -21.55 -6.86
CA GLU A 63 -21.84 -21.39 -6.99
C GLU A 63 -22.35 -22.11 -8.24
N GLN A 64 -23.55 -22.69 -8.17
CA GLN A 64 -24.17 -23.37 -9.32
C GLN A 64 -24.65 -22.40 -10.40
N LEU A 65 -24.99 -21.17 -10.01
CA LEU A 65 -25.66 -20.18 -10.87
C LEU A 65 -24.77 -19.00 -11.26
N ARG A 66 -23.67 -18.76 -10.54
CA ARG A 66 -22.80 -17.60 -10.76
C ARG A 66 -21.37 -18.03 -11.01
N ALA A 67 -20.77 -17.42 -12.02
CA ALA A 67 -19.34 -17.58 -12.26
C ALA A 67 -18.53 -16.90 -11.13
N PRO A 68 -17.35 -17.43 -10.78
CA PRO A 68 -16.47 -16.83 -9.79
C PRO A 68 -16.03 -15.41 -10.19
N ARG A 69 -16.23 -14.43 -9.31
CA ARG A 69 -15.73 -13.05 -9.50
C ARG A 69 -14.38 -12.90 -8.82
N LYS A 70 -13.32 -13.35 -9.50
CA LYS A 70 -11.94 -13.23 -9.01
C LYS A 70 -11.46 -11.79 -9.14
N VAL A 71 -10.96 -11.22 -8.05
CA VAL A 71 -10.36 -9.88 -8.01
C VAL A 71 -9.05 -9.99 -7.25
N ARG A 72 -8.00 -9.37 -7.78
CA ARG A 72 -6.71 -9.24 -7.10
C ARG A 72 -6.60 -7.84 -6.50
N VAL A 73 -6.36 -7.78 -5.20
CA VAL A 73 -6.21 -6.52 -4.46
C VAL A 73 -4.76 -6.40 -4.00
N ALA A 74 -4.15 -5.25 -4.22
CA ALA A 74 -2.82 -4.92 -3.73
C ALA A 74 -2.92 -3.86 -2.62
N CYS A 75 -2.28 -4.11 -1.49
CA CYS A 75 -2.13 -3.15 -0.41
C CYS A 75 -0.66 -2.74 -0.34
N VAL A 76 -0.38 -1.44 -0.44
CA VAL A 76 0.98 -0.91 -0.46
C VAL A 76 1.27 -0.18 0.84
N GLN A 77 2.34 -0.60 1.48
CA GLN A 77 2.90 0.03 2.67
C GLN A 77 4.30 0.57 2.33
N ASN A 78 4.60 1.79 2.74
CA ASN A 78 5.87 2.45 2.48
C ASN A 78 6.33 3.32 3.65
N SER A 79 7.64 3.48 3.76
CA SER A 79 8.26 4.52 4.59
C SER A 79 8.57 5.77 3.77
N ILE A 80 8.74 6.91 4.46
CA ILE A 80 9.29 8.14 3.88
C ILE A 80 10.69 7.91 3.29
N VAL A 81 11.07 8.75 2.33
CA VAL A 81 12.32 8.59 1.58
C VAL A 81 13.36 9.62 1.99
N LEU A 82 12.97 10.90 2.05
CA LEU A 82 13.86 11.99 2.43
C LEU A 82 13.65 12.39 3.91
N PRO A 83 14.65 13.03 4.55
CA PRO A 83 14.49 13.60 5.88
C PRO A 83 13.33 14.59 5.93
N THR A 84 12.66 14.68 7.08
CA THR A 84 11.52 15.58 7.30
C THR A 84 11.89 17.06 7.23
N THR A 85 13.18 17.39 7.24
CA THR A 85 13.74 18.74 7.07
C THR A 85 13.97 19.14 5.61
N ALA A 86 13.84 18.21 4.66
CA ALA A 86 13.97 18.50 3.23
C ALA A 86 12.76 19.31 2.73
N PRO A 87 12.86 20.01 1.57
CA PRO A 87 11.71 20.72 1.00
C PRO A 87 10.51 19.78 0.76
N VAL A 88 9.29 20.24 1.10
CA VAL A 88 8.04 19.46 0.99
C VAL A 88 7.85 18.87 -0.42
N VAL A 89 8.16 19.67 -1.45
CA VAL A 89 8.04 19.25 -2.86
C VAL A 89 8.95 18.05 -3.16
N ASP A 90 10.17 18.04 -2.61
CA ASP A 90 11.13 16.97 -2.87
C ASP A 90 10.77 15.71 -2.08
N GLN A 91 10.30 15.86 -0.83
CA GLN A 91 9.78 14.75 -0.04
C GLN A 91 8.64 14.03 -0.79
N LYS A 92 7.68 14.79 -1.32
CA LYS A 92 6.53 14.24 -2.08
C LYS A 92 6.97 13.53 -3.35
N LYS A 93 7.85 14.16 -4.14
CA LYS A 93 8.39 13.54 -5.37
C LYS A 93 9.12 12.23 -5.09
N ALA A 94 9.93 12.20 -4.04
CA ALA A 94 10.67 10.99 -3.67
C ALA A 94 9.73 9.85 -3.25
N ILE A 95 8.67 10.17 -2.51
CA ILE A 95 7.64 9.19 -2.16
C ILE A 95 6.87 8.71 -3.40
N HIS A 96 6.47 9.61 -4.30
CA HIS A 96 5.77 9.26 -5.53
C HIS A 96 6.59 8.32 -6.42
N ALA A 97 7.90 8.55 -6.53
CA ALA A 97 8.79 7.67 -7.27
C ALA A 97 8.87 6.27 -6.64
N LYS A 98 9.03 6.19 -5.31
CA LYS A 98 9.06 4.91 -4.58
C LYS A 98 7.76 4.14 -4.73
N VAL A 99 6.63 4.81 -4.53
CA VAL A 99 5.30 4.21 -4.64
C VAL A 99 4.98 3.85 -6.10
N GLY A 100 5.44 4.64 -7.07
CA GLY A 100 5.30 4.33 -8.49
C GLY A 100 5.87 2.96 -8.86
N ALA A 101 7.07 2.64 -8.37
CA ALA A 101 7.67 1.32 -8.57
C ALA A 101 6.87 0.19 -7.90
N MET A 102 6.27 0.44 -6.72
CA MET A 102 5.40 -0.52 -6.05
C MET A 102 4.10 -0.76 -6.83
N ILE A 103 3.51 0.30 -7.39
CA ILE A 103 2.31 0.20 -8.24
C ILE A 103 2.63 -0.57 -9.51
N GLU A 104 3.79 -0.34 -10.14
CA GLU A 104 4.24 -1.08 -11.32
C GLU A 104 4.38 -2.58 -11.02
N ALA A 105 5.01 -2.95 -9.90
CA ALA A 105 5.09 -4.34 -9.49
C ALA A 105 3.70 -4.96 -9.21
N ALA A 106 2.79 -4.21 -8.58
CA ALA A 106 1.42 -4.66 -8.34
C ALA A 106 0.62 -4.84 -9.65
N ALA A 107 0.81 -3.94 -10.62
CA ALA A 107 0.22 -4.04 -11.95
C ALA A 107 0.70 -5.29 -12.69
N LEU A 108 2.02 -5.53 -12.69
CA LEU A 108 2.61 -6.75 -13.29
C LEU A 108 2.18 -8.01 -12.55
N ALA A 109 2.00 -7.91 -11.23
CA ALA A 109 1.37 -8.93 -10.44
C ALA A 109 -0.14 -9.04 -10.72
N GLY A 110 -0.72 -8.38 -11.71
CA GLY A 110 -2.11 -8.55 -12.13
C GLY A 110 -3.14 -8.05 -11.11
N ALA A 111 -2.77 -7.06 -10.29
CA ALA A 111 -3.73 -6.39 -9.41
C ALA A 111 -4.88 -5.79 -10.24
N ASN A 112 -6.07 -5.71 -9.66
CA ASN A 112 -7.20 -4.99 -10.21
C ASN A 112 -7.51 -3.75 -9.38
N ILE A 113 -7.35 -3.89 -8.06
CA ILE A 113 -7.55 -2.81 -7.09
C ILE A 113 -6.22 -2.63 -6.35
N ILE A 114 -5.76 -1.40 -6.23
CA ILE A 114 -4.66 -1.04 -5.34
C ILE A 114 -5.16 -0.16 -4.19
N CYS A 115 -4.47 -0.16 -3.06
CA CYS A 115 -4.74 0.68 -1.91
C CYS A 115 -3.43 1.12 -1.27
N MET A 116 -3.32 2.38 -0.89
CA MET A 116 -2.15 2.92 -0.18
C MET A 116 -2.49 3.15 1.28
N GLN A 117 -1.46 3.17 2.12
CA GLN A 117 -1.59 3.59 3.51
C GLN A 117 -2.10 5.04 3.65
N GLU A 118 -2.66 5.35 4.81
CA GLU A 118 -3.08 6.70 5.18
C GLU A 118 -1.93 7.70 5.07
N THR A 119 -2.21 8.89 4.54
CA THR A 119 -1.23 9.98 4.36
C THR A 119 0.06 9.54 3.64
N PHE A 120 0.00 8.56 2.73
CA PHE A 120 1.19 7.94 2.15
C PHE A 120 2.19 8.93 1.54
N MET A 121 1.72 10.09 1.06
CA MET A 121 2.51 11.15 0.40
C MET A 121 3.25 12.10 1.36
N MET A 122 3.15 11.91 2.68
CA MET A 122 3.78 12.79 3.67
C MET A 122 4.31 12.01 4.89
N PRO A 123 5.28 12.57 5.63
CA PRO A 123 5.58 12.05 6.96
C PRO A 123 4.38 12.21 7.89
N PHE A 124 4.21 11.28 8.82
CA PHE A 124 3.16 11.34 9.83
C PHE A 124 3.49 12.41 10.88
N ALA A 125 3.22 13.67 10.55
CA ALA A 125 3.69 14.84 11.30
C ALA A 125 2.68 15.38 12.33
N PHE A 126 1.50 14.76 12.47
CA PHE A 126 0.45 15.23 13.39
C PHE A 126 0.90 15.26 14.86
N CYS A 127 1.86 14.42 15.23
CA CYS A 127 2.45 14.43 16.57
C CYS A 127 3.14 15.74 16.94
N THR A 128 3.60 16.52 15.95
CA THR A 128 4.28 17.81 16.17
C THR A 128 3.30 18.90 16.61
N ARG A 129 2.03 18.79 16.21
CA ARG A 129 1.00 19.85 16.33
C ARG A 129 1.39 21.16 15.64
N GLU A 130 2.46 21.15 14.84
CA GLU A 130 2.92 22.30 14.08
C GLU A 130 2.09 22.46 12.81
N ARG A 131 1.87 23.71 12.41
CA ARG A 131 1.12 24.00 11.18
C ARG A 131 2.03 23.94 9.95
N LEU A 132 3.08 24.78 9.95
CA LEU A 132 4.06 24.82 8.86
C LEU A 132 5.27 23.96 9.22
N PRO A 133 5.87 23.24 8.24
CA PRO A 133 5.49 23.20 6.82
C PRO A 133 4.40 22.16 6.49
N TRP A 134 3.87 21.42 7.47
CA TRP A 134 3.03 20.24 7.24
C TRP A 134 1.75 20.50 6.45
N THR A 135 1.12 21.66 6.64
CA THR A 135 -0.08 22.03 5.87
C THR A 135 0.20 22.25 4.38
N GLU A 136 1.46 22.43 3.96
CA GLU A 136 1.84 22.53 2.55
C GLU A 136 1.74 21.17 1.82
N PHE A 137 1.67 20.05 2.55
CA PHE A 137 1.41 18.75 1.93
C PHE A 137 -0.02 18.61 1.42
N ALA A 138 -0.97 19.40 1.94
CA ALA A 138 -2.38 19.30 1.59
C ALA A 138 -2.63 19.68 0.12
N GLU A 139 -3.53 18.93 -0.53
CA GLU A 139 -3.83 19.05 -1.96
C GLU A 139 -5.34 19.00 -2.25
N SER A 140 -5.71 19.28 -3.52
CA SER A 140 -7.05 19.07 -4.05
C SER A 140 -7.33 17.56 -4.38
N SER A 141 -8.58 17.08 -4.30
CA SER A 141 -8.99 15.63 -4.29
C SER A 141 -9.42 15.24 -5.66
N GLU A 142 -10.00 16.23 -6.32
CA GLU A 142 -10.44 16.18 -7.68
C GLU A 142 -9.28 16.54 -8.62
N SER A 143 -8.39 17.46 -8.20
CA SER A 143 -7.41 18.08 -9.13
C SER A 143 -5.98 18.21 -8.62
N GLY A 144 -5.67 17.69 -7.44
CA GLY A 144 -4.33 17.76 -6.85
C GLY A 144 -3.29 16.98 -7.65
N PRO A 145 -1.99 17.36 -7.56
CA PRO A 145 -0.94 16.72 -8.33
C PRO A 145 -0.79 15.22 -8.01
N THR A 146 -1.02 14.80 -6.76
CA THR A 146 -1.01 13.38 -6.38
C THR A 146 -2.15 12.62 -7.04
N ILE A 147 -3.33 13.22 -7.13
CA ILE A 147 -4.49 12.60 -7.79
C ILE A 147 -4.23 12.42 -9.28
N LYS A 148 -3.73 13.47 -9.95
CA LYS A 148 -3.38 13.40 -11.38
C LYS A 148 -2.33 12.33 -11.65
N TYR A 149 -1.24 12.32 -10.88
CA TYR A 149 -0.20 11.30 -10.99
C TYR A 149 -0.77 9.89 -10.82
N MET A 150 -1.54 9.65 -9.77
CA MET A 150 -2.14 8.34 -9.52
C MET A 150 -3.13 7.94 -10.61
N SER A 151 -3.94 8.87 -11.10
CA SER A 151 -4.86 8.62 -12.21
C SER A 151 -4.11 8.24 -13.47
N GLU A 152 -3.03 8.94 -13.82
CA GLU A 152 -2.20 8.62 -14.99
C GLU A 152 -1.57 7.23 -14.87
N VAL A 153 -0.99 6.90 -13.71
CA VAL A 153 -0.39 5.58 -13.45
C VAL A 153 -1.46 4.47 -13.50
N CYS A 154 -2.62 4.68 -12.88
CA CYS A 154 -3.70 3.69 -12.89
C CYS A 154 -4.28 3.50 -14.29
N TRP A 155 -4.42 4.57 -15.06
CA TRP A 155 -4.89 4.50 -16.44
C TRP A 155 -3.91 3.73 -17.33
N TYR A 156 -2.61 3.96 -17.16
CA TYR A 156 -1.57 3.23 -17.89
C TYR A 156 -1.62 1.72 -17.63
N PHE A 157 -1.87 1.32 -16.38
CA PHE A 157 -1.92 -0.09 -15.97
C PHE A 157 -3.33 -0.71 -15.95
N SER A 158 -4.37 0.04 -16.35
CA SER A 158 -5.78 -0.40 -16.26
C SER A 158 -6.18 -0.88 -14.84
N LEU A 159 -5.67 -0.19 -13.82
CA LEU A 159 -5.94 -0.46 -12.40
C LEU A 159 -7.08 0.42 -11.87
N PHE A 160 -7.85 -0.11 -10.94
CA PHE A 160 -8.69 0.67 -10.03
C PHE A 160 -7.89 0.97 -8.75
N TYR A 161 -8.07 2.13 -8.12
CA TYR A 161 -7.27 2.51 -6.95
C TYR A 161 -8.13 3.20 -5.88
N ALA A 162 -8.15 2.63 -4.68
CA ALA A 162 -8.81 3.18 -3.51
C ALA A 162 -7.80 3.95 -2.65
N LYS A 163 -8.16 5.16 -2.20
CA LYS A 163 -7.22 6.08 -1.53
C LYS A 163 -7.76 6.51 -0.15
N SER A 164 -6.88 6.58 0.84
CA SER A 164 -7.06 7.45 2.02
C SER A 164 -6.20 8.70 1.81
N VAL A 165 -6.83 9.85 1.59
CA VAL A 165 -6.13 11.10 1.21
C VAL A 165 -6.45 12.18 2.22
N TYR A 166 -5.41 12.70 2.88
CA TYR A 166 -5.51 13.94 3.64
C TYR A 166 -5.72 15.12 2.68
N PHE A 167 -6.73 15.91 2.98
CA PHE A 167 -7.49 16.64 1.99
C PHE A 167 -7.64 18.12 2.36
N ALA A 168 -7.40 19.03 1.41
CA ALA A 168 -7.85 20.40 1.52
C ALA A 168 -9.07 20.58 0.59
N LEU A 169 -10.28 20.57 1.17
CA LEU A 169 -11.46 21.05 0.46
C LEU A 169 -11.36 22.57 0.34
N ILE A 170 -11.06 23.07 -0.87
CA ILE A 170 -11.46 24.42 -1.25
C ILE A 170 -12.21 24.27 -2.57
N PRO A 171 -13.53 24.56 -2.58
CA PRO A 171 -14.01 25.90 -2.29
C PRO A 171 -15.18 25.94 -1.29
N LYS A 172 -14.91 26.35 -0.04
CA LYS A 172 -15.77 27.26 0.74
C LYS A 172 -15.19 27.71 2.10
N SER A 173 -14.23 27.01 2.73
CA SER A 173 -13.84 27.33 4.12
C SER A 173 -12.36 27.25 4.54
N HIS A 174 -11.39 26.96 3.65
CA HIS A 174 -9.96 26.78 4.02
C HIS A 174 -9.72 25.72 5.13
N GLN A 175 -10.63 24.76 5.28
CA GLN A 175 -10.52 23.68 6.27
C GLN A 175 -9.78 22.47 5.69
N LEU A 176 -8.98 21.82 6.53
CA LEU A 176 -8.27 20.56 6.22
C LEU A 176 -9.07 19.38 6.78
N TYR A 177 -9.15 18.31 6.01
CA TYR A 177 -9.93 17.09 6.26
C TYR A 177 -9.07 15.86 6.05
N ASP A 178 -9.51 14.72 6.57
CA ASP A 178 -8.94 13.41 6.28
C ASP A 178 -10.09 12.46 5.94
N ASP A 179 -10.26 12.17 4.66
CA ASP A 179 -11.42 11.44 4.13
C ASP A 179 -10.97 10.34 3.15
N LEU A 180 -11.71 9.23 3.13
CA LEU A 180 -11.52 8.10 2.20
C LEU A 180 -12.33 8.33 0.92
N TYR A 181 -11.66 8.25 -0.23
CA TYR A 181 -12.28 8.44 -1.55
C TYR A 181 -11.98 7.29 -2.51
N PHE A 182 -12.97 6.99 -3.36
CA PHE A 182 -12.88 6.01 -4.44
C PHE A 182 -12.91 6.75 -5.78
N GLY A 183 -11.94 6.49 -6.66
CA GLY A 183 -11.81 7.16 -7.96
C GLY A 183 -11.54 6.18 -9.09
#